data_AF-A0ABD7TUV2-F1
#
_entry.id   AF-A0ABD7TUV2-F1
#
_cell.length_a   1.000
_cell.length_b   1.000
_cell.length_c   1.000
_cell.angle_alpha   90.00
_cell.angle_beta   90.00
_cell.angle_gamma   90.00
#
_symmetry.space_group_name_H-M   'P 1'
#
loop_
_entity.id
_entity.type
_entity.pdbx_description
1 polymer ?
#
loop_
_entity_poly.entity_id
_entity_poly.type
_entity_poly.pdbx_seq_one_letter_code
_entity_poly.pdbx_strand_id
1 'polypeptide(L)'
;MLKLIVFVLLFLNIAYITIAYLKKKDYMIFNMNFNQFSEATRNRAWTYWYVYIIMINLGLGFLFASILFKGWWYILVIVLCAIIALYAFYKMNQLKKET
;
A
#
# COMPACT_ATOMS: atom_id res chain seq x y z
N MET A 1 1.28 17.53 -21.89
CA MET A 1 0.11 17.47 -20.98
C MET A 1 0.03 16.16 -20.21
N LEU A 2 -0.07 14.98 -20.84
CA LEU A 2 -0.18 13.69 -20.14
C LEU A 2 0.91 13.44 -19.07
N LYS A 3 2.18 13.73 -19.38
CA LYS A 3 3.29 13.55 -18.43
C LYS A 3 3.16 14.41 -17.17
N LEU A 4 2.64 15.64 -17.31
CA LEU A 4 2.43 16.56 -16.20
C LEU A 4 1.30 16.07 -15.29
N ILE A 5 0.19 15.60 -15.87
CA ILE A 5 -0.93 15.02 -15.14
C ILE A 5 -0.48 13.80 -14.32
N VAL A 6 0.31 12.92 -14.94
CA VAL A 6 0.92 11.76 -14.27
C VAL A 6 1.77 12.18 -13.07
N PHE A 7 2.61 13.20 -13.21
CA PHE A 7 3.44 13.71 -12.11
C PHE A 7 2.61 14.30 -10.95
N VAL A 8 1.58 15.08 -11.26
CA VAL A 8 0.68 15.66 -10.25
C VAL A 8 -0.06 14.56 -9.49
N LEU A 9 -0.56 13.53 -10.17
CA LEU A 9 -1.21 12.38 -9.54
C LEU A 9 -0.25 11.59 -8.64
N LEU A 10 0.99 11.38 -9.06
CA LEU A 10 2.03 10.74 -8.24
C LEU A 10 2.30 11.55 -6.97
N PHE A 11 2.45 12.87 -7.10
CA PHE A 11 2.73 13.76 -5.97
C PHE A 11 1.57 13.78 -4.95
N LEU A 12 0.33 13.88 -5.43
CA LEU A 12 -0.86 13.80 -4.58
C LEU A 12 -0.97 12.44 -3.85
N ASN A 13 -0.61 11.35 -4.53
CA ASN A 13 -0.60 10.02 -3.94
C ASN A 13 0.42 9.90 -2.80
N ILE A 14 1.68 10.32 -3.05
CA ILE A 14 2.75 10.33 -2.04
C ILE A 14 2.36 11.22 -0.85
N ALA A 15 1.78 12.40 -1.10
CA ALA A 15 1.33 13.30 -0.05
C ALA A 15 0.23 12.65 0.81
N TYR A 16 -0.78 12.03 0.20
CA TYR A 16 -1.85 11.31 0.91
C TYR A 16 -1.29 10.19 1.81
N ILE A 17 -0.36 9.38 1.30
CA ILE A 17 0.25 8.29 2.07
C ILE A 17 1.14 8.83 3.19
N THR A 18 1.90 9.90 2.93
CA THR A 18 2.72 10.56 3.95
C THR A 18 1.83 11.07 5.08
N ILE A 19 0.68 11.69 4.77
CA ILE A 19 -0.29 12.14 5.76
C ILE A 19 -0.86 10.94 6.53
N ALA A 20 -1.27 9.87 5.84
CA ALA A 20 -1.79 8.66 6.48
C ALA A 20 -0.74 7.99 7.39
N TYR A 21 0.53 8.03 7.00
CA TYR A 21 1.65 7.47 7.75
C TYR A 21 2.01 8.35 8.96
N LEU A 22 1.96 9.68 8.83
CA LEU A 22 2.25 10.61 9.94
C LEU A 22 1.12 10.64 10.96
N LYS A 23 -0.13 10.49 10.52
CA LYS A 23 -1.31 10.50 11.39
C LYS A 23 -1.57 9.16 12.09
N LYS A 24 -0.60 8.23 12.19
CA LYS A 24 -0.74 6.90 12.82
C LYS A 24 -1.76 6.94 13.96
N LYS A 25 -3.01 6.60 13.64
CA LYS A 25 -4.07 6.48 14.62
C LYS A 25 -4.35 5.00 14.74
N ASP A 26 -4.51 4.52 15.96
CA ASP A 26 -4.83 3.12 16.24
C ASP A 26 -6.16 2.67 15.61
N TYR A 27 -6.92 3.57 14.99
CA TYR A 27 -8.14 3.25 14.23
C TYR A 27 -7.93 3.23 12.70
N MET A 28 -6.76 3.66 12.21
CA MET A 28 -6.51 3.90 10.78
C MET A 28 -6.18 2.64 9.97
N ILE A 29 -5.72 1.56 10.59
CA ILE A 29 -5.61 0.29 9.86
C ILE A 29 -7.00 -0.34 9.82
N PHE A 30 -7.71 -0.05 8.73
CA PHE A 30 -8.92 -0.75 8.28
C PHE A 30 -9.97 -1.02 9.38
N ASN A 31 -10.20 -0.04 10.26
CA ASN A 31 -11.27 -0.11 11.27
C ASN A 31 -11.09 -1.30 12.25
N MET A 32 -9.85 -1.67 12.56
CA MET A 32 -9.54 -2.63 13.63
C MET A 32 -9.48 -1.90 14.98
N ASN A 33 -10.06 -2.49 16.03
CA ASN A 33 -9.88 -1.98 17.40
C ASN A 33 -8.60 -2.57 17.99
N PHE A 34 -7.47 -1.85 17.85
CA PHE A 34 -6.14 -2.29 18.29
C PHE A 34 -6.05 -2.60 19.79
N ASN A 35 -7.01 -2.14 20.60
CA ASN A 35 -7.07 -2.47 22.03
C ASN A 35 -7.46 -3.93 22.30
N GLN A 36 -8.00 -4.65 21.30
CA GLN A 36 -8.39 -6.05 21.41
C GLN A 36 -7.27 -7.02 21.03
N PHE A 37 -6.16 -6.52 20.49
CA PHE A 37 -5.06 -7.34 19.99
C PHE A 37 -3.84 -7.28 20.92
N SER A 38 -3.15 -8.42 21.07
CA SER A 38 -1.83 -8.45 21.72
C SER A 38 -0.84 -7.55 20.98
N GLU A 39 0.17 -7.05 21.69
CA GLU A 39 1.21 -6.21 21.09
C GLU A 39 1.92 -6.88 19.91
N ALA A 40 2.15 -8.19 20.01
CA ALA A 40 2.72 -9.00 18.94
C ALA A 40 1.82 -9.03 17.69
N THR A 41 0.50 -9.17 17.87
CA THR A 41 -0.47 -9.17 16.75
C THR A 41 -0.58 -7.79 16.11
N ARG A 42 -0.57 -6.72 16.92
CA ARG A 42 -0.54 -5.34 16.43
C ARG A 42 0.69 -5.06 15.58
N ASN A 43 1.87 -5.45 16.05
CA ASN A 43 3.11 -5.26 15.31
C ASN A 43 3.09 -5.99 13.97
N ARG A 44 2.59 -7.24 13.92
CA ARG A 44 2.40 -7.96 12.65
C ARG A 44 1.42 -7.27 11.72
N ALA A 45 0.29 -6.79 12.23
CA ALA A 45 -0.71 -6.06 11.43
C ALA A 45 -0.11 -4.78 10.83
N TRP A 46 0.69 -4.03 11.60
CA TRP A 46 1.45 -2.88 11.11
C TRP A 46 2.47 -3.27 10.05
N THR A 47 3.23 -4.35 10.23
CA THR A 47 4.18 -4.84 9.23
C THR A 47 3.49 -5.13 7.90
N TYR A 48 2.39 -5.87 7.91
CA TYR A 48 1.66 -6.16 6.68
C TYR A 48 1.03 -4.90 6.06
N TRP A 49 0.57 -3.95 6.87
CA TRP A 49 0.06 -2.67 6.36
C TRP A 49 1.16 -1.87 5.65
N TYR A 50 2.38 -1.83 6.21
CA TYR A 50 3.51 -1.18 5.55
C TYR A 50 3.87 -1.84 4.23
N VAL A 51 3.93 -3.18 4.20
CA VAL A 51 4.18 -3.94 2.97
C VAL A 51 3.11 -3.65 1.93
N TYR A 52 1.83 -3.66 2.32
CA TYR A 52 0.71 -3.32 1.45
C TYR A 52 0.88 -1.93 0.82
N ILE A 53 1.12 -0.92 1.65
CA ILE A 53 1.26 0.46 1.18
C ILE A 53 2.48 0.60 0.26
N ILE A 54 3.64 0.07 0.64
CA ILE A 54 4.87 0.15 -0.18
C ILE A 54 4.64 -0.49 -1.55
N MET A 55 4.05 -1.68 -1.61
CA MET A 55 3.84 -2.40 -2.86
C MET A 55 2.81 -1.73 -3.76
N ILE A 56 1.72 -1.19 -3.20
CA ILE A 56 0.75 -0.39 -3.97
C ILE A 56 1.44 0.83 -4.60
N ASN A 57 2.29 1.53 -3.84
CA ASN A 57 3.02 2.70 -4.35
C ASN A 57 4.04 2.36 -5.42
N LEU A 58 4.80 1.29 -5.18
CA LEU A 58 5.77 0.79 -6.15
C LEU A 58 5.06 0.42 -7.45
N GLY A 59 3.94 -0.32 -7.35
CA GLY A 59 3.10 -0.68 -8.48
C GLY A 59 2.55 0.54 -9.23
N LEU A 60 2.06 1.56 -8.51
CA LEU A 60 1.62 2.82 -9.11
C LEU A 60 2.77 3.56 -9.81
N GLY A 61 3.96 3.62 -9.20
CA GLY A 61 5.16 4.18 -9.81
C GLY A 61 5.52 3.50 -11.13
N PHE A 62 5.49 2.16 -11.17
CA PHE A 62 5.73 1.41 -12.41
C PHE A 62 4.58 1.54 -13.43
N LEU A 63 3.33 1.71 -12.98
CA LEU A 63 2.20 2.05 -13.87
C LEU A 63 2.42 3.40 -14.55
N PHE A 64 2.86 4.41 -13.81
CA PHE A 64 3.19 5.70 -14.39
C PHE A 64 4.40 5.61 -15.33
N ALA A 65 5.43 4.83 -14.97
CA ALA A 65 6.57 4.59 -15.84
C ALA A 65 6.18 3.85 -17.13
N SER A 66 5.22 2.92 -17.08
CA SER A 66 4.74 2.21 -18.28
C SER A 66 4.07 3.16 -19.27
N ILE A 67 3.30 4.15 -18.78
CA ILE A 67 2.67 5.21 -19.58
C ILE A 67 3.73 6.10 -20.26
N LEU A 68 4.84 6.38 -19.56
CA LEU A 68 5.88 7.30 -20.04
C LEU A 68 6.88 6.64 -21.00
N PHE A 69 7.26 5.38 -20.75
CA PHE A 69 8.39 4.72 -21.40
C PHE A 69 7.99 3.50 -22.26
N LYS A 70 6.69 3.14 -22.31
CA LYS A 70 6.12 2.10 -23.20
C LYS A 70 6.84 0.73 -23.14
N GLY A 71 7.36 0.33 -21.98
CA GLY A 71 7.97 -0.99 -21.79
C GLY A 71 6.94 -2.06 -21.36
N TRP A 72 7.09 -3.29 -21.83
CA TRP A 72 6.23 -4.40 -21.41
C TRP A 72 6.64 -4.97 -20.04
N TRP A 73 7.91 -4.84 -19.66
CA TRP A 73 8.45 -5.30 -18.38
C TRP A 73 7.81 -4.58 -17.17
N TYR A 74 7.33 -3.36 -17.37
CA TYR A 74 6.56 -2.62 -16.36
C TYR A 74 5.31 -3.40 -15.92
N ILE A 75 4.64 -4.10 -16.84
CA ILE A 75 3.42 -4.88 -16.55
C ILE A 75 3.74 -6.02 -15.59
N LEU A 76 4.85 -6.74 -15.81
CA LEU A 76 5.27 -7.82 -14.91
C LEU A 76 5.52 -7.30 -13.50
N VAL A 77 6.20 -6.16 -13.37
CA VAL A 77 6.49 -5.56 -12.06
C VAL A 77 5.22 -5.07 -11.37
N ILE A 78 4.27 -4.47 -12.12
CA ILE A 78 2.96 -4.06 -11.58
C ILE A 78 2.19 -5.27 -11.05
N VAL A 79 2.16 -6.37 -11.80
CA VAL A 79 1.49 -7.60 -11.38
C VAL A 79 2.15 -8.19 -10.12
N LEU A 80 3.48 -8.24 -10.06
CA LEU A 80 4.19 -8.68 -8.86
C LEU A 80 3.87 -7.81 -7.64
N CYS A 81 3.88 -6.48 -7.81
CA CYS A 81 3.50 -5.54 -6.75
C CYS A 81 2.06 -5.79 -6.26
N ALA A 82 1.12 -6.01 -7.19
CA ALA A 82 -0.26 -6.29 -6.87
C ALA A 82 -0.43 -7.62 -6.10
N ILE A 83 0.28 -8.69 -6.51
CA ILE A 83 0.25 -9.98 -5.81
C ILE A 83 0.75 -9.83 -4.36
N ILE A 84 1.88 -9.14 -4.16
CA ILE A 84 2.45 -8.96 -2.81
C ILE A 84 1.53 -8.08 -1.95
N ALA A 85 0.95 -7.02 -2.53
CA ALA A 85 -0.02 -6.18 -1.84
C ALA A 85 -1.25 -7.00 -1.42
N LEU A 86 -1.84 -7.77 -2.33
CA LEU A 86 -2.98 -8.63 -2.03
C LEU A 86 -2.66 -9.68 -0.96
N TYR A 87 -1.45 -10.26 -0.99
CA TYR A 87 -0.99 -11.18 0.04
C TYR A 87 -0.92 -10.51 1.42
N ALA A 88 -0.32 -9.32 1.51
CA ALA A 88 -0.23 -8.58 2.75
C ALA A 88 -1.62 -8.18 3.28
N PHE A 89 -2.51 -7.73 2.39
CA PHE A 89 -3.90 -7.43 2.72
C PHE A 89 -4.66 -8.66 3.23
N TYR A 90 -4.51 -9.80 2.57
CA TYR A 90 -5.09 -11.06 3.01
C TYR A 90 -4.60 -11.46 4.40
N LYS A 91 -3.28 -11.41 4.63
CA LYS A 91 -2.68 -11.74 5.93
C LYS A 91 -3.18 -10.83 7.05
N MET A 92 -3.32 -9.54 6.80
CA MET A 92 -3.93 -8.63 7.77
C MET A 92 -5.37 -9.03 8.12
N ASN A 93 -6.18 -9.37 7.11
CA ASN A 93 -7.57 -9.77 7.34
C ASN A 93 -7.71 -11.12 8.05
N GLN A 94 -6.74 -12.04 7.89
CA GLN A 94 -6.70 -13.26 8.70
C GLN A 94 -6.52 -12.94 10.18
N LEU A 95 -5.64 -11.99 10.53
CA LEU A 95 -5.43 -11.58 11.92
C LEU A 95 -6.71 -11.06 12.57
N LYS A 96 -7.65 -10.49 11.79
CA LYS A 96 -8.98 -10.06 12.28
C LYS A 96 -9.89 -11.22 12.70
N LYS A 97 -9.74 -12.39 12.06
CA LYS A 97 -10.60 -13.57 12.29
C LYS A 97 -10.13 -14.45 13.43
N GLU A 98 -8.86 -14.32 13.81
CA GLU A 98 -8.21 -15.10 14.89
C GLU A 98 -8.40 -14.46 16.28
N THR A 99 -9.08 -13.32 16.36
CA THR A 99 -9.53 -12.62 17.58
C THR A 99 -11.04 -12.53 17.61
#